data_AF-A0A1G9KZR3-F1
#
_entry.id   AF-A0A1G9KZR3-F1
#
_cell.length_a   1.000
_cell.length_b   1.000
_cell.length_c   1.000
_cell.angle_alpha   90.00
_cell.angle_beta   90.00
_cell.angle_gamma   90.00
#
_symmetry.space_group_name_H-M   'P 1'
#
loop_
_entity.id
_entity.type
_entity.pdbx_description
1 polymer ?
#
loop_
_entity_poly.entity_id
_entity_poly.type
_entity_poly.pdbx_seq_one_letter_code
_entity_poly.pdbx_strand_id
1 'polypeptide(L)'
;MELTKKDQIQLVLGALPLLLAGPDLIANGNLAVGVASLSLGILNLLAIPMYARFKRHTHTWLNLGNSLVAFLTAYSYYTDDKEGLPYVWVVAGLLYLFAAYKSYSKTQTPS
;
A
#
# COMPACT_ATOMS: atom_id res chain seq x y z
N MET A 1 5.76 20.93 -7.09
CA MET A 1 4.40 20.42 -7.34
C MET A 1 3.82 20.12 -5.97
N GLU A 2 2.88 20.94 -5.49
CA GLU A 2 2.26 20.72 -4.18
C GLU A 2 1.42 19.44 -4.19
N LEU A 3 1.46 18.70 -3.10
CA LEU A 3 0.60 17.56 -2.83
C LEU A 3 -0.86 18.02 -2.93
N THR A 4 -1.66 17.40 -3.80
CA THR A 4 -3.09 17.65 -3.72
C THR A 4 -3.59 17.02 -2.42
N LYS A 5 -4.55 17.66 -1.72
CA LYS A 5 -5.16 17.08 -0.50
C LYS A 5 -5.64 15.63 -0.72
N LYS A 6 -6.03 15.28 -1.95
CA LYS A 6 -6.45 13.93 -2.35
C LYS A 6 -5.33 12.91 -2.25
N ASP A 7 -4.12 13.25 -2.67
CA ASP A 7 -2.97 12.35 -2.65
C ASP A 7 -2.49 12.10 -1.21
N GLN A 8 -2.51 13.12 -0.33
CA GLN A 8 -2.20 12.94 1.09
C GLN A 8 -3.18 11.98 1.77
N ILE A 9 -4.47 12.13 1.49
CA ILE A 9 -5.51 11.26 2.03
C ILE A 9 -5.30 9.81 1.56
N GLN A 10 -4.94 9.59 0.29
CA GLN A 10 -4.66 8.24 -0.21
C GLN A 10 -3.47 7.58 0.51
N LEU A 11 -2.40 8.33 0.78
CA LEU A 11 -1.24 7.80 1.51
C LEU A 11 -1.59 7.45 2.97
N VAL A 12 -2.38 8.30 3.64
CA VAL A 12 -2.82 8.03 5.02
C VAL A 12 -3.77 6.84 5.07
N LEU A 13 -4.77 6.81 4.18
CA LEU A 13 -5.70 5.69 4.06
C LEU A 13 -5.00 4.39 3.68
N GLY A 14 -3.84 4.47 3.04
CA GLY A 14 -3.03 3.29 2.74
C GLY A 14 -2.06 2.88 3.83
N ALA A 15 -1.49 3.84 4.55
CA ALA A 15 -0.59 3.57 5.65
C ALA A 15 -1.31 2.91 6.83
N LEU A 16 -2.49 3.43 7.21
CA LEU A 16 -3.20 3.00 8.42
C LEU A 16 -3.54 1.50 8.42
N PRO A 17 -4.16 0.91 7.38
CA PRO A 17 -4.43 -0.52 7.35
C PRO A 17 -3.16 -1.36 7.44
N LEU A 18 -2.07 -0.95 6.77
CA LEU A 18 -0.79 -1.66 6.78
C LEU A 18 -0.13 -1.64 8.16
N LEU A 19 -0.20 -0.51 8.86
CA LEU A 19 0.29 -0.37 10.22
C LEU A 19 -0.53 -1.17 11.23
N LEU A 20 -1.83 -1.36 10.98
CA LEU A 20 -2.71 -2.16 11.84
C LEU A 20 -2.61 -3.66 11.57
N ALA A 21 -2.45 -4.08 10.31
CA ALA A 21 -2.29 -5.50 9.97
C ALA A 21 -0.91 -6.04 10.35
N GLY A 22 0.12 -5.20 10.35
CA GLY A 22 1.49 -5.61 10.66
C GLY A 22 1.65 -6.34 12.01
N PRO A 23 1.25 -5.74 13.14
CA PRO A 23 1.34 -6.38 14.46
C PRO A 23 0.47 -7.64 14.57
N ASP A 24 -0.69 -7.65 13.93
CA ASP A 24 -1.60 -8.79 13.93
C ASP A 24 -0.99 -9.98 13.17
N LEU A 25 -0.43 -9.76 11.98
CA LEU A 25 0.29 -10.79 11.23
C LEU A 25 1.52 -11.31 11.98
N ILE A 26 2.26 -10.43 12.67
CA ILE A 26 3.39 -10.85 13.53
C ILE A 26 2.90 -11.75 14.66
N ALA A 27 1.79 -11.38 15.32
CA ALA A 27 1.21 -12.15 16.42
C ALA A 27 0.73 -13.54 15.95
N ASN A 28 0.27 -13.67 14.71
CA ASN A 28 -0.18 -14.94 14.11
C ASN A 28 0.97 -15.75 13.47
N GLY A 29 2.24 -15.36 13.68
CA GLY A 29 3.41 -16.11 13.19
C GLY A 29 3.86 -15.77 11.77
N ASN A 30 3.12 -14.91 11.05
CA ASN A 30 3.44 -14.41 9.72
C ASN A 30 4.41 -13.21 9.78
N LEU A 31 5.58 -13.41 10.41
CA LEU A 31 6.59 -12.37 10.66
C LEU A 31 7.00 -11.60 9.41
N ALA A 32 7.28 -12.30 8.30
CA ALA A 32 7.75 -11.66 7.06
C ALA A 32 6.71 -10.70 6.48
N VAL A 33 5.44 -11.12 6.41
CA VAL A 33 4.34 -10.30 5.88
C VAL A 33 4.01 -9.15 6.82
N GLY A 34 4.04 -9.40 8.14
CA GLY A 34 3.79 -8.37 9.13
C GLY A 34 4.85 -7.26 9.15
N VAL A 35 6.15 -7.62 9.07
CA VAL A 35 7.24 -6.64 8.96
C VAL A 35 7.19 -5.87 7.64
N ALA A 36 6.85 -6.54 6.53
CA ALA A 36 6.66 -5.86 5.24
C ALA A 36 5.50 -4.86 5.28
N SER A 37 4.40 -5.22 5.93
CA SER A 37 3.23 -4.36 6.14
C SER A 37 3.60 -3.13 6.98
N LEU A 38 4.28 -3.30 8.11
CA LEU A 38 4.74 -2.19 8.94
C LEU A 38 5.69 -1.26 8.15
N SER A 39 6.66 -1.86 7.46
CA SER A 39 7.68 -1.11 6.71
C SER A 39 7.05 -0.25 5.61
N LEU A 40 6.11 -0.80 4.83
CA LEU A 40 5.38 -0.04 3.81
C LEU A 40 4.43 1.00 4.43
N GLY A 41 3.78 0.68 5.55
CA GLY A 41 2.96 1.64 6.28
C GLY A 41 3.75 2.88 6.70
N ILE A 42 4.95 2.68 7.27
CA ILE A 42 5.88 3.74 7.64
C ILE A 42 6.35 4.50 6.40
N LEU A 43 6.73 3.81 5.32
CA LEU A 43 7.15 4.44 4.08
C LEU A 43 6.05 5.31 3.47
N ASN A 44 4.78 4.89 3.53
CA ASN A 44 3.65 5.70 3.06
C ASN A 44 3.48 6.97 3.90
N LEU A 45 3.66 6.91 5.22
CA LEU A 45 3.63 8.11 6.09
C LEU A 45 4.81 9.04 5.82
N LEU A 46 6.02 8.51 5.68
CA LEU A 46 7.22 9.28 5.35
C LEU A 46 7.15 9.86 3.93
N ALA A 47 6.40 9.21 3.04
CA ALA A 47 6.15 9.72 1.71
C ALA A 47 5.25 10.96 1.72
N ILE A 48 4.47 11.24 2.77
CA ILE A 48 3.64 12.45 2.85
C ILE A 48 4.49 13.74 2.83
N PRO A 49 5.46 13.98 3.73
CA PRO A 49 6.30 15.17 3.66
C PRO A 49 7.26 15.17 2.46
N MET A 50 7.63 13.98 1.95
CA MET A 50 8.59 13.83 0.84
C MET A 50 7.94 13.79 -0.55
N TYR A 51 6.61 13.74 -0.64
CA TYR A 51 5.86 13.56 -1.89
C TYR A 51 6.16 14.63 -2.93
N ALA A 52 6.33 15.89 -2.49
CA ALA A 52 6.66 17.00 -3.38
C ALA A 52 8.04 16.85 -4.05
N ARG A 53 8.91 15.99 -3.49
CA ARG A 53 10.25 15.67 -4.01
C ARG A 53 10.32 14.33 -4.73
N PHE A 54 9.29 13.48 -4.65
CA PHE A 54 9.30 12.18 -5.31
C PHE A 54 9.02 12.30 -6.81
N LYS A 55 9.82 11.58 -7.61
CA LYS A 55 9.56 11.43 -9.05
C LYS A 55 8.34 10.52 -9.23
N ARG A 56 7.53 10.76 -10.28
CA ARG A 56 6.34 9.94 -10.63
C ARG A 56 6.59 8.43 -10.65
N HIS A 57 7.78 8.02 -11.07
CA HIS A 57 8.26 6.63 -11.01
C HIS A 57 8.17 6.04 -9.58
N THR A 58 8.58 6.78 -8.55
CA THR A 58 8.61 6.29 -7.16
C THR A 58 7.22 6.02 -6.62
N HIS A 59 6.21 6.80 -7.02
CA HIS A 59 4.81 6.53 -6.67
C HIS A 59 4.29 5.23 -7.28
N THR A 60 4.71 4.92 -8.50
CA THR A 60 4.33 3.66 -9.17
C THR A 60 4.88 2.46 -8.40
N TRP A 61 6.15 2.49 -8.00
CA TRP A 61 6.75 1.43 -7.20
C TRP A 61 6.16 1.31 -5.80
N LEU A 62 5.85 2.43 -5.14
CA LEU A 62 5.15 2.41 -3.85
C LEU A 62 3.80 1.73 -3.96
N ASN A 63 3.00 2.09 -4.97
CA ASN A 63 1.69 1.48 -5.20
C ASN A 63 1.80 -0.01 -5.55
N LEU A 64 2.80 -0.42 -6.35
CA LEU A 64 3.05 -1.84 -6.63
C LEU A 64 3.43 -2.61 -5.36
N GLY A 65 4.29 -2.03 -4.51
CA GLY A 65 4.65 -2.60 -3.21
C GLY A 65 3.43 -2.77 -2.29
N ASN A 66 2.60 -1.72 -2.18
CA ASN A 66 1.36 -1.75 -1.40
C ASN A 66 0.39 -2.81 -1.92
N SER A 67 0.27 -2.96 -3.25
CA SER A 67 -0.56 -3.98 -3.89
C SER A 67 -0.09 -5.40 -3.55
N LEU A 68 1.22 -5.66 -3.69
CA LEU A 68 1.81 -6.96 -3.37
C LEU A 68 1.61 -7.32 -1.90
N VAL A 69 1.91 -6.41 -0.99
CA VAL A 69 1.74 -6.67 0.44
C VAL A 69 0.28 -6.84 0.81
N ALA A 70 -0.65 -6.10 0.19
CA ALA A 70 -2.07 -6.31 0.41
C ALA A 70 -2.51 -7.73 0.00
N PHE A 71 -2.03 -8.27 -1.12
CA PHE A 71 -2.33 -9.65 -1.52
C PHE A 71 -1.69 -10.69 -0.58
N LEU A 72 -0.47 -10.45 -0.11
CA LEU A 72 0.17 -11.33 0.87
C LEU A 72 -0.58 -11.32 2.21
N THR A 73 -1.02 -10.14 2.67
CA THR A 73 -1.85 -10.01 3.88
C THR A 73 -3.20 -10.69 3.71
N ALA A 74 -3.84 -10.55 2.54
CA ALA A 74 -5.09 -11.26 2.24
C ALA A 74 -4.90 -12.78 2.31
N TYR A 75 -3.80 -13.29 1.74
CA TYR A 75 -3.47 -14.71 1.79
C TYR A 75 -3.22 -15.19 3.22
N SER A 76 -2.42 -14.46 4.00
CA SER A 76 -2.18 -14.79 5.42
C SER A 76 -3.48 -14.80 6.22
N TYR A 77 -4.36 -13.82 6.04
CA TYR A 77 -5.66 -13.83 6.73
C TYR A 77 -6.60 -14.93 6.25
N TYR A 78 -6.48 -15.36 5.01
CA TYR A 78 -7.22 -16.52 4.51
C TYR A 78 -6.70 -17.81 5.16
N THR A 79 -5.39 -17.97 5.31
CA THR A 79 -4.80 -19.15 5.98
C THR A 79 -5.04 -19.16 7.49
N ASP A 80 -5.22 -17.98 8.09
CA ASP A 80 -5.51 -17.80 9.52
C ASP A 80 -7.04 -17.85 9.81
N ASP A 81 -7.87 -18.28 8.84
CA ASP A 81 -9.33 -18.38 8.92
C ASP A 81 -10.04 -17.09 9.39
N LYS A 82 -9.45 -15.92 9.11
CA LYS A 82 -10.07 -14.63 9.45
C LYS A 82 -11.10 -14.26 8.40
N GLU A 83 -12.36 -14.61 8.64
CA GLU A 83 -13.44 -14.31 7.70
C GLU A 83 -13.56 -12.79 7.42
N GLY A 84 -13.90 -12.44 6.17
CA GLY A 84 -14.11 -11.05 5.75
C GLY A 84 -12.85 -10.23 5.47
N LEU A 85 -11.80 -10.35 6.30
CA LEU A 85 -10.55 -9.59 6.15
C LEU A 85 -9.83 -9.84 4.81
N PRO A 86 -9.69 -11.09 4.30
CA PRO A 86 -9.05 -11.36 3.02
C PRO A 86 -9.65 -10.54 1.87
N TYR A 87 -10.98 -10.43 1.83
CA TYR A 87 -11.68 -9.70 0.77
C TYR A 87 -11.37 -8.20 0.81
N VAL A 88 -11.32 -7.60 2.00
CA VAL A 88 -10.95 -6.18 2.18
C VAL A 88 -9.55 -5.94 1.62
N TRP A 89 -8.61 -6.83 1.91
CA TRP A 89 -7.23 -6.72 1.48
C TRP A 89 -7.04 -7.00 -0.02
N VAL A 90 -7.80 -7.92 -0.61
CA VAL A 90 -7.85 -8.12 -2.06
C VAL A 90 -8.33 -6.86 -2.77
N VAL A 91 -9.42 -6.25 -2.29
CA VAL A 91 -9.95 -5.00 -2.86
C VAL A 91 -8.94 -3.87 -2.75
N ALA A 92 -8.28 -3.72 -1.59
CA ALA A 92 -7.21 -2.75 -1.41
C ALA A 92 -6.04 -2.98 -2.39
N GLY A 93 -5.61 -4.24 -2.55
CA GLY A 93 -4.55 -4.62 -3.49
C GLY A 93 -4.87 -4.23 -4.93
N LEU A 94 -6.11 -4.45 -5.37
CA LEU A 94 -6.58 -4.07 -6.71
C LEU A 94 -6.62 -2.55 -6.91
N LEU A 95 -7.04 -1.79 -5.89
CA LEU A 95 -7.04 -0.32 -5.96
C LEU A 95 -5.62 0.24 -6.10
N TYR A 96 -4.65 -0.30 -5.37
CA TYR A 96 -3.24 0.09 -5.53
C TYR A 96 -2.69 -0.28 -6.90
N LEU A 97 -3.03 -1.46 -7.42
CA LEU A 97 -2.60 -1.88 -8.75
C LEU A 97 -3.15 -0.94 -9.83
N PHE A 98 -4.42 -0.56 -9.71
CA PHE A 98 -5.03 0.42 -10.60
C PHE A 98 -4.36 1.81 -10.48
N ALA A 99 -4.05 2.26 -9.26
CA ALA A 99 -3.34 3.50 -9.04
C ALA A 99 -1.92 3.48 -9.64
N ALA A 100 -1.20 2.36 -9.53
CA ALA A 100 0.09 2.14 -10.17
C ALA A 100 -0.01 2.22 -11.70
N TYR A 101 -0.98 1.52 -12.29
CA TYR A 101 -1.23 1.54 -13.73
C TYR A 101 -1.51 2.96 -14.23
N LYS A 102 -2.39 3.71 -13.54
CA LYS A 102 -2.72 5.10 -13.90
C LYS A 102 -1.52 6.05 -13.77
N SER A 103 -0.64 5.81 -12.79
CA SER A 103 0.59 6.59 -12.62
C SER A 103 1.57 6.31 -13.77
N TYR A 104 1.70 5.04 -14.16
CA TYR A 104 2.57 4.60 -15.26
C TYR A 104 2.10 5.08 -16.64
N SER A 105 0.80 5.00 -16.94
CA SER A 105 0.28 5.44 -18.25
C SER A 105 0.48 6.94 -18.47
N LYS A 106 0.34 7.76 -17.42
CA LYS A 106 0.61 9.20 -17.47
C LYS A 106 2.10 9.56 -17.65
N THR A 107 3.01 8.63 -17.40
CA THR A 107 4.44 8.86 -17.69
C THR A 107 4.82 8.59 -19.14
N GLN A 108 3.97 7.92 -19.92
CA GLN A 108 4.25 7.56 -21.33
C GLN A 108 3.59 8.46 -22.37
N THR A 109 2.61 9.30 -21.99
CA THR A 109 2.07 10.34 -22.87
C THR A 109 2.96 11.58 -22.78
N PRO A 110 3.78 11.90 -23.80
CA PRO A 110 4.45 13.19 -23.87
C PRO A 110 3.38 14.26 -24.05
N SER A 111 3.40 15.27 -23.18
CA SER A 111 2.72 16.54 -23.39
C SER A 111 3.42 17.34 -24.48
#